data_AF-A0A835QKS5-F1
#
_entry.id   AF-A0A835QKS5-F1
#
_cell.length_a   1.000
_cell.length_b   1.000
_cell.length_c   1.000
_cell.angle_alpha   90.00
_cell.angle_beta   90.00
_cell.angle_gamma   90.00
#
_symmetry.space_group_name_H-M   'P 1'
#
loop_
_entity.id
_entity.type
_entity.pdbx_description
1 polymer ?
#
loop_
_entity_poly.entity_id
_entity_poly.type
_entity_poly.pdbx_seq_one_letter_code
_entity_poly.pdbx_strand_id
1 'polypeptide(L)'
;MAKPRPFSSNQDSSPMYVKSKDLDNVSRWSEYLNLEESSASPSISLKYAGSEVQSSSDASQKSLNIEWVVQLSRVGVGLLSKMYRLNHILDKPDLTSHTFSESFWKAGVFPNLPRICIHLSKKFPEHPNKLQLERVDKLGLDNLNDNAEVYMQNLEPWIVLLLDLMAFREQALRVILDLSSTVITLLPHQNSLILHAFMDLFCSFVRVNLFSDKIPRKMILQLYDLYYIITRGGRDCEFYHRLVQFVDSYDHPVKGLQEDLNFVSPRIGEVLEAVGPIIFLSTDTKKLRNEGFLSPFHPRYPDILTNSAHPLRAQDLANVTAYREWVLLGYLVCPDELLRVTSIDIAMVVLKENLIITVFRDES
;
A
#
# COMPACT_ATOMS: atom_id res chain seq x y z
N MET A 1 -64.28 -3.75 28.13
CA MET A 1 -63.19 -4.51 28.80
C MET A 1 -62.40 -5.24 27.71
N ALA A 2 -61.23 -4.70 27.35
CA ALA A 2 -60.39 -5.22 26.27
C ALA A 2 -59.23 -6.04 26.87
N LYS A 3 -59.04 -7.27 26.37
CA LYS A 3 -57.92 -8.16 26.72
C LYS A 3 -56.67 -7.81 25.87
N PRO A 4 -55.45 -8.02 26.40
CA PRO A 4 -54.22 -7.48 25.84
C PRO A 4 -53.63 -8.32 24.71
N ARG A 5 -52.86 -7.66 23.83
CA ARG A 5 -52.08 -8.26 22.72
C ARG A 5 -50.87 -9.05 23.27
N PRO A 6 -50.46 -10.17 22.64
CA PRO A 6 -49.15 -10.74 22.88
C PRO A 6 -48.08 -10.06 22.00
N PHE A 7 -46.91 -9.88 22.61
CA PHE A 7 -45.66 -9.42 21.99
C PHE A 7 -45.19 -10.41 20.91
N SER A 8 -44.87 -9.92 19.72
CA SER A 8 -44.10 -10.67 18.71
C SER A 8 -42.61 -10.42 18.92
N SER A 9 -41.87 -11.50 19.10
CA SER A 9 -40.42 -11.61 19.18
C SER A 9 -39.73 -11.18 17.87
N ASN A 10 -38.81 -10.23 17.96
CA ASN A 10 -37.79 -9.99 16.95
C ASN A 10 -36.60 -10.93 17.21
N GLN A 11 -36.44 -11.95 16.37
CA GLN A 11 -35.16 -12.59 16.08
C GLN A 11 -35.16 -12.93 14.59
N ASP A 12 -34.24 -12.31 13.86
CA ASP A 12 -33.35 -12.97 12.88
C ASP A 12 -32.72 -11.91 11.95
N SER A 13 -31.54 -11.43 12.33
CA SER A 13 -30.56 -10.89 11.39
C SER A 13 -29.26 -11.69 11.56
N SER A 14 -29.12 -12.69 10.71
CA SER A 14 -27.96 -13.57 10.61
C SER A 14 -26.76 -12.85 9.95
N PRO A 15 -25.51 -13.22 10.29
CA PRO A 15 -24.29 -12.52 9.88
C PRO A 15 -23.74 -13.00 8.53
N MET A 16 -24.61 -13.21 7.53
CA MET A 16 -24.21 -13.75 6.22
C MET A 16 -23.64 -12.69 5.26
N TYR A 17 -23.87 -11.40 5.53
CA TYR A 17 -23.56 -10.34 4.56
C TYR A 17 -22.06 -9.97 4.49
N VAL A 18 -21.27 -10.27 5.53
CA VAL A 18 -19.83 -9.94 5.58
C VAL A 18 -19.01 -10.96 4.77
N LYS A 19 -19.36 -12.25 4.84
CA LYS A 19 -18.58 -13.33 4.18
C LYS A 19 -18.60 -13.28 2.64
N SER A 20 -19.68 -12.76 2.04
CA SER A 20 -19.81 -12.69 0.57
C SER A 20 -18.84 -11.67 -0.04
N LYS A 21 -18.65 -10.52 0.61
CA LYS A 21 -17.78 -9.44 0.11
C LYS A 21 -16.30 -9.79 0.26
N ASP A 22 -15.95 -10.56 1.29
CA ASP A 22 -14.58 -11.02 1.53
C ASP A 22 -14.14 -12.06 0.49
N LEU A 23 -15.04 -12.97 0.07
CA LEU A 23 -14.76 -13.95 -0.98
C LEU A 23 -14.51 -13.29 -2.35
N ASP A 24 -15.30 -12.27 -2.70
CA ASP A 24 -15.15 -11.53 -3.95
C ASP A 24 -13.81 -10.78 -4.02
N ASN A 25 -13.32 -10.26 -2.89
CA ASN A 25 -12.03 -9.56 -2.81
C ASN A 25 -10.84 -10.53 -2.93
N VAL A 26 -10.91 -11.72 -2.31
CA VAL A 26 -9.86 -12.73 -2.44
C VAL A 26 -9.79 -13.28 -3.87
N SER A 27 -10.95 -13.49 -4.51
CA SER A 27 -11.02 -13.90 -5.92
C SER A 27 -10.38 -12.86 -6.85
N ARG A 28 -10.62 -11.56 -6.59
CA ARG A 28 -10.04 -10.43 -7.33
C ARG A 28 -8.51 -10.41 -7.31
N TRP A 29 -7.88 -10.80 -6.20
CA TRP A 29 -6.44 -10.73 -6.03
C TRP A 29 -5.69 -12.03 -6.29
N SER A 30 -6.39 -13.05 -6.82
CA SER A 30 -5.79 -14.33 -7.17
C SER A 30 -4.54 -14.19 -8.07
N GLU A 31 -4.52 -13.21 -8.98
CA GLU A 31 -3.35 -12.91 -9.82
C GLU A 31 -2.11 -12.46 -9.03
N TYR A 32 -2.29 -11.73 -7.92
CA TYR A 32 -1.18 -11.24 -7.10
C TYR A 32 -0.72 -12.28 -6.07
N LEU A 33 -1.64 -13.13 -5.61
CA LEU A 33 -1.37 -14.13 -4.57
C LEU A 33 -0.61 -15.36 -5.10
N ASN A 34 -0.66 -15.62 -6.42
CA ASN A 34 -0.01 -16.76 -7.07
C ASN A 34 1.40 -16.44 -7.61
N LEU A 35 1.96 -15.27 -7.31
CA LEU A 35 3.25 -14.81 -7.81
C LEU A 35 4.44 -15.41 -7.01
N GLU A 36 4.54 -16.74 -6.87
CA GLU A 36 5.76 -17.39 -6.39
C GLU A 36 6.09 -18.63 -7.24
N GLU A 37 7.13 -18.52 -8.08
CA GLU A 37 8.14 -19.57 -8.36
C GLU A 37 9.29 -18.98 -9.22
N SER A 38 10.08 -18.07 -8.66
CA SER A 38 11.45 -17.76 -9.11
C SER A 38 12.12 -16.64 -8.28
N SER A 39 12.31 -16.88 -6.98
CA SER A 39 13.52 -16.41 -6.28
C SER A 39 13.66 -17.19 -4.98
N ALA A 40 14.82 -17.80 -4.78
CA ALA A 40 15.10 -18.64 -3.63
C ALA A 40 15.38 -17.79 -2.39
N SER A 41 14.58 -17.98 -1.35
CA SER A 41 14.90 -17.68 0.06
C SER A 41 14.08 -18.64 0.93
N PRO A 42 14.61 -19.10 2.08
CA PRO A 42 14.12 -20.33 2.71
C PRO A 42 12.79 -20.06 3.42
N SER A 43 11.71 -20.63 2.90
CA SER A 43 10.42 -20.67 3.57
C SER A 43 10.49 -21.67 4.74
N ILE A 44 10.30 -21.16 5.95
CA ILE A 44 10.17 -21.95 7.17
C ILE A 44 8.85 -22.72 7.08
N SER A 45 8.94 -24.02 6.83
CA SER A 45 7.81 -24.94 6.87
C SER A 45 7.38 -25.20 8.31
N LEU A 46 6.30 -24.57 8.78
CA LEU A 46 5.66 -24.90 10.06
C LEU A 46 4.87 -26.22 9.91
N LYS A 47 5.40 -27.31 10.47
CA LYS A 47 4.62 -28.52 10.76
C LYS A 47 4.02 -28.39 12.16
N TYR A 48 2.70 -28.21 12.24
CA TYR A 48 1.95 -28.28 13.49
C TYR A 48 1.74 -29.76 13.87
N ALA A 49 2.28 -30.15 15.03
CA ALA A 49 1.81 -31.31 15.78
C ALA A 49 0.72 -30.83 16.76
N GLY A 50 -0.45 -31.45 16.69
CA GLY A 50 -1.66 -30.98 17.36
C GLY A 50 -1.66 -31.17 18.87
N SER A 51 -2.48 -30.35 19.55
CA SER A 51 -3.23 -30.71 20.75
C SER A 51 -4.31 -29.66 21.01
N GLU A 52 -5.55 -30.15 20.94
CA GLU A 52 -6.81 -29.76 21.59
C GLU A 52 -7.28 -28.29 21.73
N VAL A 53 -8.57 -28.14 21.42
CA VAL A 53 -9.34 -26.93 21.13
C VAL A 53 -9.87 -26.28 22.41
N GLN A 54 -9.66 -24.97 22.54
CA GLN A 54 -10.55 -24.09 23.31
C GLN A 54 -10.95 -22.89 22.44
N SER A 55 -12.24 -22.83 22.11
CA SER A 55 -12.87 -21.80 21.29
C SER A 55 -12.95 -20.47 22.06
N SER A 56 -12.17 -19.49 21.62
CA SER A 56 -12.40 -18.08 21.93
C SER A 56 -12.60 -17.30 20.63
N SER A 57 -13.69 -16.54 20.54
CA SER A 57 -14.00 -15.72 19.36
C SER A 57 -12.94 -14.64 19.10
N ASP A 58 -12.21 -14.23 20.13
CA ASP A 58 -11.09 -13.29 20.01
C ASP A 58 -9.85 -13.93 19.37
N ALA A 59 -9.62 -15.22 19.58
CA ALA A 59 -8.51 -15.92 18.94
C ALA A 59 -8.77 -16.14 17.44
N SER A 60 -10.03 -16.40 17.05
CA SER A 60 -10.37 -16.54 15.63
C SER A 60 -10.25 -15.21 14.88
N GLN A 61 -10.72 -14.10 15.45
CA GLN A 61 -10.55 -12.77 14.84
C GLN A 61 -9.07 -12.34 14.75
N LYS A 62 -8.27 -12.61 15.79
CA LYS A 62 -6.81 -12.34 15.74
C LYS A 62 -6.09 -13.19 14.68
N SER A 63 -6.49 -14.46 14.51
CA SER A 63 -5.95 -15.33 13.46
C SER A 63 -6.35 -14.88 12.05
N LEU A 64 -7.55 -14.31 11.89
CA LEU A 64 -8.02 -13.76 10.62
C LEU A 64 -7.28 -12.46 10.28
N ASN A 65 -7.06 -11.57 11.25
CA ASN A 65 -6.36 -10.31 10.99
C ASN A 65 -4.92 -10.52 10.54
N ILE A 66 -4.19 -11.49 11.13
CA ILE A 66 -2.82 -11.78 10.69
C ILE A 66 -2.79 -12.43 9.30
N GLU A 67 -3.78 -13.25 8.95
CA GLU A 67 -3.90 -13.80 7.60
C GLU A 67 -4.13 -12.69 6.57
N TRP A 68 -5.05 -11.76 6.87
CA TRP A 68 -5.28 -10.57 6.04
C TRP A 68 -4.03 -9.72 5.89
N VAL A 69 -3.24 -9.52 6.95
CA VAL A 69 -1.97 -8.80 6.88
C VAL A 69 -1.01 -9.45 5.88
N VAL A 70 -0.86 -10.77 5.95
CA VAL A 70 0.03 -11.51 5.04
C VAL A 70 -0.47 -11.41 3.60
N GLN A 71 -1.77 -11.62 3.37
CA GLN A 71 -2.37 -11.54 2.04
C GLN A 71 -2.23 -10.13 1.44
N LEU A 72 -2.60 -9.10 2.20
CA LEU A 72 -2.52 -7.70 1.74
C LEU A 72 -1.07 -7.26 1.51
N SER A 73 -0.12 -7.73 2.31
CA SER A 73 1.30 -7.43 2.07
C SER A 73 1.77 -8.00 0.73
N ARG A 74 1.35 -9.23 0.38
CA ARG A 74 1.64 -9.83 -0.94
C ARG A 74 0.96 -9.07 -2.07
N VAL A 75 -0.31 -8.68 -1.90
CA VAL A 75 -1.04 -7.86 -2.87
C VAL A 75 -0.34 -6.52 -3.10
N GLY A 76 0.12 -5.86 -2.04
CA GLY A 76 0.87 -4.61 -2.13
C GLY A 76 2.14 -4.74 -2.99
N VAL A 77 2.92 -5.81 -2.80
CA VAL A 77 4.09 -6.11 -3.65
C VAL A 77 3.70 -6.36 -5.11
N GLY A 78 2.60 -7.08 -5.35
CA GLY A 78 2.07 -7.33 -6.68
C GLY A 78 1.63 -6.04 -7.39
N LEU A 79 0.94 -5.15 -6.67
CA LEU A 79 0.51 -3.84 -7.17
C LEU A 79 1.69 -2.93 -7.49
N LEU A 80 2.67 -2.84 -6.58
CA LEU A 80 3.91 -2.12 -6.83
C LEU A 80 4.64 -2.64 -8.07
N SER A 81 4.72 -3.96 -8.23
CA SER A 81 5.34 -4.59 -9.40
C SER A 81 4.61 -4.26 -10.71
N LYS A 82 3.28 -4.26 -10.69
CA LYS A 82 2.45 -3.94 -11.87
C LYS A 82 2.53 -2.46 -12.23
N MET A 83 2.49 -1.57 -11.24
CA MET A 83 2.70 -0.12 -11.46
C MET A 83 4.12 0.19 -11.94
N TYR A 84 5.13 -0.46 -11.36
CA TYR A 84 6.53 -0.33 -11.79
C TYR A 84 6.70 -0.73 -13.25
N ARG A 85 6.13 -1.88 -13.65
CA ARG A 85 6.14 -2.32 -15.04
C ARG A 85 5.44 -1.31 -15.96
N LEU A 86 4.28 -0.78 -15.56
CA LEU A 86 3.58 0.26 -16.33
C LEU A 86 4.46 1.51 -16.49
N ASN A 87 5.05 1.99 -15.40
CA ASN A 87 5.93 3.17 -15.41
C ASN A 87 7.11 2.98 -16.38
N HIS A 88 7.69 1.78 -16.42
CA HIS A 88 8.75 1.44 -17.37
C HIS A 88 8.27 1.31 -18.82
N ILE A 89 7.10 0.69 -19.06
CA ILE A 89 6.49 0.63 -20.39
C ILE A 89 6.26 2.05 -20.93
N LEU A 90 5.88 2.97 -20.06
CA LEU A 90 5.61 4.38 -20.38
C LEU A 90 6.86 5.27 -20.33
N ASP A 91 8.05 4.71 -20.13
CA ASP A 91 9.31 5.46 -20.10
C ASP A 91 9.33 6.59 -19.06
N LYS A 92 8.83 6.29 -17.84
CA LYS A 92 8.83 7.17 -16.65
C LYS A 92 8.31 8.59 -16.94
N PRO A 93 7.01 8.73 -17.27
CA PRO A 93 6.46 10.00 -17.75
C PRO A 93 6.47 11.10 -16.69
N ASP A 94 6.74 12.35 -17.11
CA ASP A 94 6.53 13.53 -16.26
C ASP A 94 5.07 14.01 -16.35
N LEU A 95 4.28 13.53 -15.39
CA LEU A 95 2.86 13.82 -15.30
C LEU A 95 2.55 15.27 -14.94
N THR A 96 3.47 15.97 -14.28
CA THR A 96 3.25 17.35 -13.81
C THR A 96 3.38 18.37 -14.93
N SER A 97 4.38 18.18 -15.80
CA SER A 97 4.59 19.05 -16.95
C SER A 97 3.70 18.67 -18.15
N HIS A 98 3.05 17.50 -18.10
CA HIS A 98 2.35 16.89 -19.23
C HIS A 98 3.24 16.78 -20.48
N THR A 99 4.53 16.53 -20.28
CA THR A 99 5.49 16.27 -21.37
C THR A 99 5.80 14.78 -21.43
N PHE A 100 5.59 14.19 -22.61
CA PHE A 100 5.67 12.75 -22.82
C PHE A 100 6.64 12.44 -23.96
N SER A 101 7.50 11.45 -23.77
CA SER A 101 8.50 11.02 -24.75
C SER A 101 7.86 10.33 -25.96
N GLU A 102 8.61 10.17 -27.05
CA GLU A 102 8.12 9.41 -28.20
C GLU A 102 7.90 7.92 -27.86
N SER A 103 8.73 7.38 -26.96
CA SER A 103 8.61 6.04 -26.37
C SER A 103 7.28 5.85 -25.66
N PHE A 104 6.83 6.84 -24.88
CA PHE A 104 5.53 6.81 -24.21
C PHE A 104 4.38 6.55 -25.20
N TRP A 105 4.35 7.27 -26.31
CA TRP A 105 3.29 7.13 -27.32
C TRP A 105 3.44 5.85 -28.15
N LYS A 106 4.67 5.41 -28.40
CA LYS A 106 4.98 4.16 -29.12
C LYS A 106 4.70 2.90 -28.30
N ALA A 107 4.56 3.02 -26.97
CA ALA A 107 4.27 1.90 -26.08
C ALA A 107 2.91 1.24 -26.34
N GLY A 108 1.99 1.92 -27.03
CA GLY A 108 0.70 1.36 -27.43
C GLY A 108 -0.34 1.24 -26.31
N VAL A 109 -0.03 1.73 -25.10
CA VAL A 109 -1.00 1.83 -23.99
C VAL A 109 -2.02 2.93 -24.27
N PHE A 110 -1.55 4.07 -24.76
CA PHE A 110 -2.38 5.19 -25.17
C PHE A 110 -2.39 5.32 -26.69
N PRO A 111 -3.46 5.85 -27.29
CA PRO A 111 -3.43 6.20 -28.71
C PRO A 111 -2.35 7.27 -28.93
N ASN A 112 -1.66 7.21 -30.07
CA ASN A 112 -0.68 8.23 -30.46
C ASN A 112 -1.38 9.52 -30.94
N LEU A 113 -2.17 10.11 -30.05
CA LEU A 113 -2.93 11.35 -30.25
C LEU A 113 -2.66 12.29 -29.07
N PRO A 114 -1.45 12.88 -28.99
CA PRO A 114 -1.02 13.61 -27.80
C PRO A 114 -1.93 14.77 -27.43
N ARG A 115 -2.45 15.50 -28.42
CA ARG A 115 -3.34 16.66 -28.19
C ARG A 115 -4.62 16.27 -27.45
N ILE A 116 -5.26 15.18 -27.88
CA ILE A 116 -6.48 14.68 -27.25
C ILE A 116 -6.16 14.13 -25.87
N CYS A 117 -5.16 13.25 -25.73
CA CYS A 117 -4.81 12.62 -24.46
C CYS A 117 -4.44 13.63 -23.38
N ILE A 118 -3.62 14.64 -23.73
CA ILE A 118 -3.23 15.72 -22.81
C ILE A 118 -4.45 16.58 -22.45
N HIS A 119 -5.31 16.89 -23.43
CA HIS A 119 -6.53 17.68 -23.16
C HIS A 119 -7.47 16.95 -22.19
N LEU A 120 -7.71 15.66 -22.41
CA LEU A 120 -8.49 14.79 -21.53
C LEU A 120 -7.90 14.76 -20.13
N SER A 121 -6.59 14.52 -20.01
CA SER A 121 -5.92 14.47 -18.70
C SER A 121 -6.01 15.79 -17.93
N LYS A 122 -5.94 16.94 -18.61
CA LYS A 122 -6.04 18.28 -17.98
C LYS A 122 -7.46 18.66 -17.58
N LYS A 123 -8.45 18.12 -18.30
CA LYS A 123 -9.87 18.39 -18.07
C LYS A 123 -10.55 17.38 -17.16
N PHE A 124 -9.84 16.35 -16.71
CA PHE A 124 -10.36 15.40 -15.74
C PHE A 124 -10.94 16.10 -14.49
N PRO A 125 -12.11 15.71 -13.98
CA PRO A 125 -13.00 14.61 -14.42
C PRO A 125 -14.21 15.10 -15.26
N GLU A 126 -14.05 16.12 -16.12
CA GLU A 126 -15.13 16.61 -16.99
C GLU A 126 -15.63 15.50 -17.92
N HIS A 127 -16.95 15.32 -17.98
CA HIS A 127 -17.60 14.29 -18.81
C HIS A 127 -17.27 14.47 -20.31
N PRO A 128 -16.97 13.41 -21.07
CA PRO A 128 -16.56 13.49 -22.49
C PRO A 128 -17.45 14.35 -23.40
N ASN A 129 -18.77 14.28 -23.24
CA ASN A 129 -19.74 15.12 -23.99
C ASN A 129 -19.55 16.63 -23.80
N LYS A 130 -18.86 17.10 -22.75
CA LYS A 130 -18.60 18.52 -22.48
C LYS A 130 -17.25 19.01 -23.02
N LEU A 131 -16.36 18.09 -23.41
CA LEU A 131 -14.97 18.39 -23.74
C LEU A 131 -14.75 18.97 -25.14
N GLN A 132 -15.78 18.95 -26.00
CA GLN A 132 -15.72 19.50 -27.37
C GLN A 132 -14.48 19.02 -28.16
N LEU A 133 -14.19 17.73 -28.09
CA LEU A 133 -12.96 17.13 -28.64
C LEU A 133 -12.77 17.37 -30.15
N GLU A 134 -13.86 17.56 -30.89
CA GLU A 134 -13.84 17.94 -32.31
C GLU A 134 -13.06 19.24 -32.58
N ARG A 135 -13.07 20.18 -31.62
CA ARG A 135 -12.31 21.44 -31.72
C ARG A 135 -10.83 21.26 -31.44
N VAL A 136 -10.46 20.19 -30.73
CA VAL A 136 -9.07 19.89 -30.36
C VAL A 136 -8.37 19.21 -31.53
N ASP A 137 -8.95 18.13 -32.04
CA ASP A 137 -8.43 17.38 -33.17
C ASP A 137 -9.53 16.47 -33.76
N LYS A 138 -10.21 16.96 -34.80
CA LYS A 138 -11.30 16.23 -35.46
C LYS A 138 -10.82 14.93 -36.10
N LEU A 139 -9.71 14.96 -36.84
CA LEU A 139 -9.20 13.76 -37.53
C LEU A 139 -8.74 12.69 -36.53
N GLY A 140 -8.12 13.12 -35.42
CA GLY A 140 -7.78 12.22 -34.32
C GLY A 140 -9.02 11.61 -33.65
N LEU A 141 -10.08 12.39 -33.45
CA LEU A 141 -11.33 11.90 -32.87
C LEU A 141 -12.04 10.88 -33.78
N ASP A 142 -12.07 11.12 -35.08
CA ASP A 142 -12.65 10.17 -36.05
C ASP A 142 -11.92 8.82 -35.99
N ASN A 143 -10.58 8.84 -35.95
CA ASN A 143 -9.75 7.64 -35.77
C ASN A 143 -10.01 6.93 -34.42
N LEU A 144 -10.20 7.70 -33.34
CA LEU A 144 -10.56 7.14 -32.02
C LEU A 144 -11.90 6.42 -32.05
N ASN A 145 -12.90 6.99 -32.73
CA ASN A 145 -14.22 6.37 -32.85
C ASN A 145 -14.14 5.05 -33.64
N ASP A 146 -13.39 5.03 -34.75
CA ASP A 146 -13.23 3.85 -35.59
C ASP A 146 -12.54 2.68 -34.87
N ASN A 147 -11.67 2.98 -33.89
CA ASN A 147 -10.85 1.99 -33.17
C ASN A 147 -11.17 1.90 -31.67
N ALA A 148 -12.30 2.46 -31.22
CA ALA A 148 -12.60 2.63 -29.80
C ALA A 148 -12.61 1.30 -29.02
N GLU A 149 -13.13 0.23 -29.60
CA GLU A 149 -13.20 -1.09 -28.95
C GLU A 149 -11.80 -1.68 -28.70
N VAL A 150 -10.88 -1.54 -29.66
CA VAL A 150 -9.50 -2.01 -29.52
C VAL A 150 -8.77 -1.22 -28.45
N TYR A 151 -8.91 0.11 -28.44
CA TYR A 151 -8.29 0.94 -27.41
C TYR A 151 -8.88 0.68 -26.01
N MET A 152 -10.19 0.43 -25.92
CA MET A 152 -10.85 0.07 -24.67
C MET A 152 -10.27 -1.24 -24.10
N GLN A 153 -10.13 -2.28 -24.93
CA GLN A 153 -9.54 -3.57 -24.54
C GLN A 153 -8.08 -3.41 -24.09
N ASN A 154 -7.30 -2.56 -24.77
CA ASN A 154 -5.91 -2.30 -24.39
C ASN A 154 -5.78 -1.54 -23.05
N LEU A 155 -6.76 -0.70 -22.70
CA LEU A 155 -6.78 0.04 -21.43
C LEU A 155 -7.37 -0.75 -20.26
N GLU A 156 -8.18 -1.78 -20.54
CA GLU A 156 -8.88 -2.57 -19.53
C GLU A 156 -7.95 -3.12 -18.41
N PRO A 157 -6.76 -3.69 -18.69
CA PRO A 157 -5.86 -4.16 -17.63
C PRO A 157 -5.39 -3.05 -16.67
N TRP A 158 -5.31 -1.81 -17.16
CA TRP A 158 -4.87 -0.64 -16.38
C TRP A 158 -6.02 -0.04 -15.57
N ILE A 159 -7.26 -0.15 -16.06
CA ILE A 159 -8.45 0.17 -15.26
C ILE A 159 -8.64 -0.84 -14.14
N VAL A 160 -8.45 -2.14 -14.42
CA VAL A 160 -8.44 -3.18 -13.39
C VAL A 160 -7.39 -2.87 -12.31
N LEU A 161 -6.19 -2.43 -12.70
CA LEU A 161 -5.18 -1.97 -11.75
C LEU A 161 -5.67 -0.81 -10.87
N LEU A 162 -6.34 0.21 -11.41
CA LEU A 162 -6.89 1.32 -10.60
C LEU A 162 -7.95 0.83 -9.61
N LEU A 163 -8.81 -0.10 -10.04
CA LEU A 163 -9.81 -0.71 -9.18
C LEU A 163 -9.16 -1.57 -8.09
N ASP A 164 -8.07 -2.28 -8.40
CA ASP A 164 -7.31 -3.06 -7.43
C ASP A 164 -6.62 -2.17 -6.39
N LEU A 165 -6.05 -1.04 -6.83
CA LEU A 165 -5.45 -0.04 -5.93
C LEU A 165 -6.49 0.53 -4.96
N MET A 166 -7.68 0.89 -5.47
CA MET A 166 -8.79 1.36 -4.65
C MET A 166 -9.24 0.31 -3.63
N ALA A 167 -9.43 -0.94 -4.06
CA ALA A 167 -9.82 -2.03 -3.17
C ALA A 167 -8.74 -2.34 -2.12
N PHE A 168 -7.47 -2.33 -2.52
CA PHE A 168 -6.34 -2.52 -1.61
C PHE A 168 -6.29 -1.42 -0.56
N ARG A 169 -6.46 -0.16 -0.95
CA ARG A 169 -6.50 0.97 -0.01
C ARG A 169 -7.57 0.75 1.05
N GLU A 170 -8.81 0.49 0.63
CA GLU A 170 -9.94 0.34 1.54
C GLU A 170 -9.71 -0.80 2.55
N GLN A 171 -9.24 -1.96 2.08
CA GLN A 171 -9.05 -3.12 2.94
C GLN A 171 -7.79 -3.01 3.81
N ALA A 172 -6.67 -2.56 3.27
CA ALA A 172 -5.44 -2.38 4.02
C ALA A 172 -5.61 -1.32 5.10
N LEU A 173 -6.23 -0.18 4.80
CA LEU A 173 -6.51 0.86 5.79
C LEU A 173 -7.42 0.31 6.91
N ARG A 174 -8.45 -0.46 6.58
CA ARG A 174 -9.32 -1.11 7.56
C ARG A 174 -8.53 -2.03 8.51
N VAL A 175 -7.67 -2.89 7.97
CA VAL A 175 -6.85 -3.81 8.78
C VAL A 175 -5.82 -3.05 9.62
N ILE A 176 -5.20 -2.01 9.06
CA ILE A 176 -4.25 -1.14 9.79
C ILE A 176 -4.96 -0.47 10.98
N LEU A 177 -6.17 0.08 10.78
CA LEU A 177 -6.98 0.70 11.83
C LEU A 177 -7.38 -0.32 12.91
N ASP A 178 -7.83 -1.50 12.51
CA ASP A 178 -8.19 -2.58 13.43
C ASP A 178 -6.99 -2.96 14.32
N LEU A 179 -5.80 -3.13 13.71
CA LEU A 179 -4.57 -3.46 14.44
C LEU A 179 -4.07 -2.31 15.33
N SER A 180 -4.17 -1.06 14.86
CA SER A 180 -3.69 0.09 15.62
C SER A 180 -4.53 0.34 16.88
N SER A 181 -5.81 0.00 16.82
CA SER A 181 -6.77 0.10 17.93
C SER A 181 -6.58 -0.94 19.04
N THR A 182 -5.71 -1.94 18.84
CA THR A 182 -5.45 -2.96 19.85
C THR A 182 -4.83 -2.34 21.11
N VAL A 183 -5.21 -2.85 22.28
CA VAL A 183 -4.72 -2.36 23.59
C VAL A 183 -3.24 -2.76 23.83
N ILE A 184 -2.73 -3.75 23.09
CA ILE A 184 -1.38 -4.26 23.26
C ILE A 184 -0.38 -3.22 22.76
N THR A 185 0.56 -2.82 23.62
CA THR A 185 1.70 -1.99 23.20
C THR A 185 2.61 -2.78 22.26
N LEU A 186 2.95 -2.21 21.11
CA LEU A 186 3.86 -2.82 20.15
C LEU A 186 5.30 -2.44 20.48
N LEU A 187 6.11 -3.41 20.90
CA LEU A 187 7.49 -3.23 21.32
C LEU A 187 8.40 -4.26 20.63
N PRO A 188 9.57 -3.84 20.08
CA PRO A 188 10.44 -4.73 19.30
C PRO A 188 10.81 -6.04 20.00
N HIS A 189 11.03 -6.00 21.32
CA HIS A 189 11.51 -7.14 22.09
C HIS A 189 10.38 -8.02 22.66
N GLN A 190 9.14 -7.52 22.73
CA GLN A 190 8.02 -8.23 23.37
C GLN A 190 7.14 -8.96 22.36
N ASN A 191 6.85 -8.32 21.24
CA ASN A 191 5.91 -8.80 20.23
C ASN A 191 6.40 -8.47 18.82
N SER A 192 7.69 -8.76 18.58
CA SER A 192 8.39 -8.53 17.31
C SER A 192 7.59 -8.95 16.08
N LEU A 193 7.02 -10.17 16.08
CA LEU A 193 6.27 -10.70 14.94
C LEU A 193 5.04 -9.84 14.59
N ILE A 194 4.27 -9.43 15.60
CA ILE A 194 3.05 -8.62 15.39
C ILE A 194 3.45 -7.19 15.00
N LEU A 195 4.48 -6.64 15.64
CA LEU A 195 5.02 -5.33 15.32
C LEU A 195 5.46 -5.26 13.85
N HIS A 196 6.28 -6.22 13.40
CA HIS A 196 6.73 -6.29 12.02
C HIS A 196 5.57 -6.50 11.06
N ALA A 197 4.65 -7.43 11.34
CA ALA A 197 3.48 -7.63 10.48
C ALA A 197 2.64 -6.35 10.32
N PHE A 198 2.41 -5.61 11.40
CA PHE A 198 1.70 -4.34 11.37
C PHE A 198 2.46 -3.26 10.58
N MET A 199 3.74 -3.06 10.89
CA MET A 199 4.54 -2.01 10.24
C MET A 199 4.87 -2.32 8.78
N ASP A 200 5.04 -3.59 8.42
CA ASP A 200 5.28 -4.00 7.04
C ASP A 200 4.03 -3.73 6.17
N LEU A 201 2.83 -4.02 6.68
CA LEU A 201 1.58 -3.66 5.99
C LEU A 201 1.41 -2.14 5.90
N PHE A 202 1.70 -1.40 6.99
CA PHE A 202 1.65 0.06 7.00
C PHE A 202 2.61 0.65 5.96
N CYS A 203 3.88 0.24 5.94
CA CYS A 203 4.85 0.73 4.98
C CYS A 203 4.50 0.30 3.55
N SER A 204 3.95 -0.90 3.35
CA SER A 204 3.42 -1.33 2.04
C SER A 204 2.27 -0.44 1.58
N PHE A 205 1.32 -0.13 2.46
CA PHE A 205 0.22 0.79 2.18
C PHE A 205 0.71 2.17 1.77
N VAL A 206 1.67 2.73 2.51
CA VAL A 206 2.30 4.02 2.17
C VAL A 206 2.98 3.95 0.80
N ARG A 207 3.82 2.94 0.56
CA ARG A 207 4.56 2.79 -0.71
C ARG A 207 3.63 2.64 -1.92
N VAL A 208 2.60 1.80 -1.83
CA VAL A 208 1.63 1.60 -2.92
C VAL A 208 0.97 2.92 -3.30
N ASN A 209 0.51 3.70 -2.31
CA ASN A 209 -0.18 4.95 -2.56
C ASN A 209 0.77 6.05 -3.08
N LEU A 210 1.98 6.17 -2.53
CA LEU A 210 3.01 7.08 -3.05
C LEU A 210 3.39 6.73 -4.50
N PHE A 211 3.62 5.45 -4.80
CA PHE A 211 4.02 5.01 -6.13
C PHE A 211 2.90 5.22 -7.15
N SER A 212 1.64 5.13 -6.74
CA SER A 212 0.51 5.34 -7.65
C SER A 212 0.54 6.71 -8.35
N ASP A 213 1.26 7.69 -7.78
CA ASP A 213 1.44 9.02 -8.37
C ASP A 213 2.37 9.05 -9.58
N LYS A 214 3.14 7.98 -9.80
CA LYS A 214 4.03 7.83 -10.96
C LYS A 214 3.30 7.32 -12.20
N ILE A 215 2.04 6.87 -12.08
CA ILE A 215 1.25 6.38 -13.21
C ILE A 215 0.20 7.42 -13.65
N PRO A 216 -0.11 7.55 -14.96
CA PRO A 216 -1.04 8.55 -15.48
C PRO A 216 -2.53 8.22 -15.20
N ARG A 217 -2.92 8.08 -13.92
CA ARG A 217 -4.24 7.62 -13.46
C ARG A 217 -5.41 8.36 -14.13
N LYS A 218 -5.33 9.69 -14.15
CA LYS A 218 -6.36 10.57 -14.77
C LYS A 218 -6.53 10.32 -16.25
N MET A 219 -5.41 10.16 -16.98
CA MET A 219 -5.45 9.92 -18.42
C MET A 219 -6.03 8.54 -18.72
N ILE A 220 -5.62 7.50 -17.98
CA ILE A 220 -6.16 6.12 -18.11
C ILE A 220 -7.68 6.14 -17.91
N LEU A 221 -8.13 6.73 -16.80
CA LEU A 221 -9.55 6.75 -16.43
C LEU A 221 -10.40 7.56 -17.42
N GLN A 222 -9.95 8.76 -17.81
CA GLN A 222 -10.67 9.62 -18.73
C GLN A 222 -10.76 9.05 -20.15
N LEU A 223 -9.68 8.42 -20.65
CA LEU A 223 -9.69 7.77 -21.96
C LEU A 223 -10.60 6.55 -21.96
N TYR A 224 -10.55 5.74 -20.90
CA TYR A 224 -11.44 4.59 -20.79
C TYR A 224 -12.91 4.99 -20.77
N ASP A 225 -13.26 6.05 -20.03
CA ASP A 225 -14.64 6.58 -20.01
C ASP A 225 -15.09 7.07 -21.38
N LEU A 226 -14.21 7.80 -22.11
CA LEU A 226 -14.48 8.19 -23.49
C LEU A 226 -14.77 6.97 -24.38
N TYR A 227 -13.92 5.95 -24.34
CA TYR A 227 -14.14 4.73 -25.15
C TYR A 227 -15.38 3.95 -24.73
N TYR A 228 -15.66 3.89 -23.43
CA TYR A 228 -16.85 3.23 -22.93
C TYR A 228 -18.12 3.91 -23.44
N ILE A 229 -18.17 5.25 -23.41
CA ILE A 229 -19.29 6.03 -23.95
C ILE A 229 -19.47 5.79 -25.46
N ILE A 230 -18.37 5.79 -26.23
CA ILE A 230 -18.42 5.53 -27.68
C ILE A 230 -18.97 4.12 -27.96
N THR A 231 -18.43 3.11 -27.28
CA THR A 231 -18.77 1.70 -27.54
C THR A 231 -20.11 1.27 -26.96
N ARG A 232 -20.57 1.88 -25.86
CA ARG A 232 -21.81 1.52 -25.15
C ARG A 232 -22.99 2.44 -25.46
N GLY A 233 -22.84 3.32 -26.46
CA GLY A 233 -23.92 4.16 -26.97
C GLY A 233 -24.34 5.27 -26.02
N GLY A 234 -23.36 5.91 -25.36
CA GLY A 234 -23.63 7.04 -24.46
C GLY A 234 -24.00 6.66 -23.02
N ARG A 235 -23.82 5.39 -22.63
CA ARG A 235 -24.07 4.93 -21.25
C ARG A 235 -22.85 5.22 -20.38
N ASP A 236 -23.11 5.69 -19.17
CA ASP A 236 -22.08 5.92 -18.16
C ASP A 236 -21.51 4.61 -17.60
N CYS A 237 -20.24 4.63 -17.22
CA CYS A 237 -19.58 3.50 -16.58
C CYS A 237 -19.90 3.49 -15.07
N GLU A 238 -20.44 2.37 -14.56
CA GLU A 238 -20.97 2.27 -13.19
C GLU A 238 -19.96 2.60 -12.08
N PHE A 239 -18.69 2.20 -12.26
CA PHE A 239 -17.64 2.40 -11.27
C PHE A 239 -16.85 3.71 -11.45
N TYR A 240 -17.15 4.50 -12.49
CA TYR A 240 -16.36 5.67 -12.86
C TYR A 240 -16.29 6.70 -11.74
N HIS A 241 -17.43 7.10 -11.18
CA HIS A 241 -17.48 8.10 -10.11
C HIS A 241 -16.67 7.70 -8.87
N ARG A 242 -16.67 6.41 -8.52
CA ARG A 242 -15.90 5.90 -7.38
C ARG A 242 -14.40 5.96 -7.66
N LEU A 243 -13.98 5.59 -8.87
CA LEU A 243 -12.59 5.74 -9.30
C LEU A 243 -12.15 7.20 -9.38
N VAL A 244 -13.02 8.10 -9.81
CA VAL A 244 -12.73 9.55 -9.83
C VAL A 244 -12.44 10.04 -8.41
N GLN A 245 -13.31 9.73 -7.45
CA GLN A 245 -13.09 10.09 -6.04
C GLN A 245 -11.79 9.51 -5.50
N PHE A 246 -11.48 8.25 -5.84
CA PHE A 246 -10.21 7.63 -5.47
C PHE A 246 -9.01 8.37 -6.06
N VAL A 247 -9.01 8.64 -7.37
CA VAL A 247 -7.91 9.32 -8.07
C VAL A 247 -7.73 10.76 -7.56
N ASP A 248 -8.81 11.50 -7.37
CA ASP A 248 -8.77 12.88 -6.85
C ASP A 248 -8.24 12.94 -5.41
N SER A 249 -8.57 11.94 -4.57
CA SER A 249 -8.08 11.89 -3.18
C SER A 249 -6.54 11.75 -3.06
N TYR A 250 -5.85 11.35 -4.14
CA TYR A 250 -4.39 11.18 -4.18
C TYR A 250 -3.69 12.07 -5.20
N ASP A 251 -4.31 13.16 -5.65
CA ASP A 251 -3.61 14.21 -6.42
C ASP A 251 -2.38 14.75 -5.68
N HIS A 252 -2.46 14.77 -4.34
CA HIS A 252 -1.32 15.00 -3.46
C HIS A 252 -1.16 13.79 -2.54
N PRO A 253 -0.41 12.75 -2.95
CA PRO A 253 -0.46 11.43 -2.33
C PRO A 253 -0.04 11.46 -0.85
N VAL A 254 0.94 12.28 -0.49
CA VAL A 254 1.37 12.46 0.91
C VAL A 254 0.25 13.05 1.76
N LYS A 255 -0.47 14.06 1.25
CA LYS A 255 -1.55 14.71 1.98
C LYS A 255 -2.73 13.75 2.17
N GLY A 256 -3.12 13.04 1.11
CA GLY A 256 -4.17 12.01 1.21
C GLY A 256 -3.81 10.91 2.22
N LEU A 257 -2.54 10.49 2.24
CA LEU A 257 -2.04 9.53 3.24
C LEU A 257 -2.11 10.08 4.68
N GLN A 258 -1.72 11.34 4.90
CA GLN A 258 -1.79 11.98 6.21
C GLN A 258 -3.24 12.05 6.73
N GLU A 259 -4.20 12.36 5.85
CA GLU A 259 -5.62 12.39 6.20
C GLU A 259 -6.15 10.99 6.55
N ASP A 260 -5.84 9.98 5.72
CA ASP A 260 -6.26 8.58 5.93
C ASP A 260 -5.67 7.98 7.22
N LEU A 261 -4.40 8.27 7.51
CA LEU A 261 -3.64 7.65 8.61
C LEU A 261 -3.70 8.45 9.92
N ASN A 262 -4.42 9.57 9.96
CA ASN A 262 -4.51 10.43 11.14
C ASN A 262 -4.93 9.66 12.42
N PHE A 263 -5.91 8.75 12.31
CA PHE A 263 -6.35 7.92 13.44
C PHE A 263 -5.34 6.86 13.89
N VAL A 264 -4.40 6.50 13.01
CA VAL A 264 -3.35 5.52 13.27
C VAL A 264 -2.08 6.21 13.80
N SER A 265 -1.94 7.51 13.55
CA SER A 265 -0.76 8.33 13.87
C SER A 265 -0.22 8.11 15.29
N PRO A 266 -1.03 8.13 16.38
CA PRO A 266 -0.50 7.94 17.73
C PRO A 266 0.17 6.58 17.93
N ARG A 267 -0.38 5.51 17.33
CA ARG A 267 0.20 4.17 17.38
C ARG A 267 1.52 4.10 16.63
N ILE A 268 1.62 4.79 15.49
CA ILE A 268 2.88 4.89 14.73
C ILE A 268 3.93 5.62 15.56
N GLY A 269 3.59 6.76 16.16
CA GLY A 269 4.52 7.49 17.02
C GLY A 269 5.07 6.65 18.18
N GLU A 270 4.22 5.84 18.83
CA GLU A 270 4.66 4.92 19.90
C GLU A 270 5.65 3.87 19.38
N VAL A 271 5.38 3.29 18.22
CA VAL A 271 6.28 2.32 17.57
C VAL A 271 7.62 2.96 17.21
N LEU A 272 7.61 4.17 16.65
CA LEU A 272 8.82 4.87 16.23
C LEU A 272 9.70 5.25 17.43
N GLU A 273 9.11 5.69 18.54
CA GLU A 273 9.84 5.92 19.79
C GLU A 273 10.42 4.62 20.36
N ALA A 274 9.68 3.50 20.26
CA ALA A 274 10.14 2.20 20.77
C ALA A 274 11.36 1.64 20.01
N VAL A 275 11.49 1.94 18.71
CA VAL A 275 12.67 1.54 17.92
C VAL A 275 13.84 2.54 18.02
N GLY A 276 13.59 3.75 18.50
CA GLY A 276 14.59 4.83 18.65
C GLY A 276 15.90 4.40 19.32
N PRO A 277 15.88 3.71 20.48
CA PRO A 277 17.11 3.23 21.14
C PRO A 277 18.00 2.35 20.25
N ILE A 278 17.38 1.52 19.38
CA ILE A 278 18.11 0.63 18.46
C ILE A 278 18.72 1.45 17.31
N ILE A 279 18.00 2.46 16.82
CA ILE A 279 18.51 3.40 15.81
C ILE A 279 19.72 4.16 16.36
N PHE A 280 19.65 4.71 17.58
CA PHE A 280 20.79 5.39 18.21
C PHE A 280 21.98 4.45 18.43
N LEU A 281 21.73 3.22 18.87
CA LEU A 281 22.79 2.23 19.05
C LEU A 281 23.48 1.89 17.72
N SER A 282 22.72 1.83 16.62
CA SER A 282 23.25 1.47 15.30
C SER A 282 24.29 2.44 14.76
N THR A 283 24.27 3.70 15.21
CA THR A 283 25.22 4.74 14.78
C THR A 283 26.41 4.89 15.73
N ASP A 284 26.31 4.36 16.96
CA ASP A 284 27.40 4.36 17.93
C ASP A 284 28.37 3.19 17.72
N THR A 285 29.20 3.32 16.68
CA THR A 285 30.23 2.33 16.32
C THR A 285 31.22 2.02 17.45
N LYS A 286 31.49 2.99 18.35
CA LYS A 286 32.39 2.79 19.49
C LYS A 286 31.73 1.88 20.52
N LYS A 287 30.47 2.12 20.85
CA LYS A 287 29.70 1.29 21.78
C LYS A 287 29.49 -0.12 21.24
N LEU A 288 29.13 -0.25 19.96
CA LEU A 288 28.98 -1.57 19.31
C LEU A 288 30.27 -2.40 19.40
N ARG A 289 31.42 -1.77 19.17
CA ARG A 289 32.74 -2.43 19.29
C ARG A 289 33.06 -2.80 20.74
N ASN A 290 32.85 -1.88 21.68
CA ASN A 290 33.18 -2.09 23.09
C ASN A 290 32.31 -3.18 23.74
N GLU A 291 31.05 -3.29 23.33
CA GLU A 291 30.13 -4.34 23.78
C GLU A 291 30.34 -5.67 23.02
N GLY A 292 31.24 -5.71 22.03
CA GLY A 292 31.60 -6.92 21.31
C GLY A 292 30.48 -7.45 20.42
N PHE A 293 29.61 -6.59 19.89
CA PHE A 293 28.62 -7.01 18.89
C PHE A 293 29.36 -7.64 17.70
N LEU A 294 28.92 -8.83 17.27
CA LEU A 294 29.52 -9.66 16.22
C LEU A 294 30.85 -10.36 16.58
N SER A 295 31.42 -10.11 17.76
CA SER A 295 32.58 -10.87 18.22
C SER A 295 32.15 -12.28 18.65
N PRO A 296 32.81 -13.36 18.17
CA PRO A 296 32.59 -14.70 18.70
C PRO A 296 33.19 -14.88 20.11
N PHE A 297 34.01 -13.93 20.54
CA PHE A 297 34.61 -13.89 21.87
C PHE A 297 33.90 -12.87 22.74
N HIS A 298 33.51 -13.28 23.94
CA HIS A 298 32.92 -12.35 24.90
C HIS A 298 33.99 -11.35 25.39
N PRO A 299 33.75 -10.03 25.37
CA PRO A 299 34.76 -9.02 25.76
C PRO A 299 35.33 -9.21 27.17
N ARG A 300 34.55 -9.83 28.07
CA ARG A 300 34.98 -10.15 29.45
C ARG A 300 35.41 -11.60 29.66
N TYR A 301 35.09 -12.51 28.74
CA TYR A 301 35.35 -13.95 28.89
C TYR A 301 35.85 -14.54 27.56
N PRO A 302 37.10 -14.23 27.18
CA PRO A 302 37.65 -14.60 25.86
C PRO A 302 37.79 -16.11 25.65
N ASP A 303 37.79 -16.90 26.72
CA ASP A 303 37.90 -18.37 26.65
C ASP A 303 36.56 -19.05 26.36
N ILE A 304 35.46 -18.30 26.35
CA ILE A 304 34.12 -18.82 26.08
C ILE A 304 33.69 -18.35 24.69
N LEU A 305 33.50 -19.32 23.78
CA LEU A 305 32.78 -19.09 22.54
C LEU A 305 31.29 -18.94 22.90
N THR A 306 30.81 -17.71 22.93
CA THR A 306 29.39 -17.43 23.16
C THR A 306 28.77 -16.83 21.91
N ASN A 307 27.47 -17.05 21.72
CA ASN A 307 26.66 -16.11 20.95
C ASN A 307 26.84 -14.71 21.56
N SER A 308 26.62 -13.65 20.77
CA SER A 308 26.89 -12.26 21.16
C SER A 308 26.58 -11.95 22.63
N ALA A 309 27.35 -11.06 23.26
CA ALA A 309 27.15 -10.67 24.66
C ALA A 309 25.71 -10.17 24.97
N HIS A 310 24.96 -9.78 23.94
CA HIS A 310 23.60 -9.27 24.01
C HIS A 310 22.71 -9.86 22.89
N PRO A 311 22.20 -11.10 23.03
CA PRO A 311 21.48 -11.78 21.95
C PRO A 311 20.18 -11.05 21.53
N LEU A 312 19.42 -10.51 22.48
CA LEU A 312 18.20 -9.74 22.19
C LEU A 312 18.51 -8.45 21.43
N ARG A 313 19.44 -7.63 21.92
CA ARG A 313 19.85 -6.39 21.21
C ARG A 313 20.46 -6.66 19.85
N ALA A 314 21.18 -7.77 19.69
CA ALA A 314 21.74 -8.18 18.40
C ALA A 314 20.63 -8.55 17.40
N GLN A 315 19.56 -9.19 17.86
CA GLN A 315 18.37 -9.46 17.05
C GLN A 315 17.69 -8.16 16.60
N ASP A 316 17.51 -7.19 17.49
CA ASP A 316 16.92 -5.90 17.09
C ASP A 316 17.81 -5.11 16.14
N LEU A 317 19.13 -5.16 16.32
CA LEU A 317 20.08 -4.56 15.39
C LEU A 317 20.03 -5.21 14.00
N ALA A 318 19.67 -6.49 13.90
CA ALA A 318 19.45 -7.14 12.59
C ALA A 318 18.27 -6.51 11.83
N ASN A 319 17.31 -5.92 12.54
CA ASN A 319 16.13 -5.26 11.96
C ASN A 319 16.31 -3.75 11.75
N VAL A 320 17.50 -3.20 12.01
CA VAL A 320 17.73 -1.74 11.99
C VAL A 320 17.36 -1.10 10.64
N THR A 321 17.59 -1.80 9.53
CA THR A 321 17.24 -1.31 8.19
C THR A 321 15.73 -1.07 8.08
N ALA A 322 14.91 -2.03 8.54
CA ALA A 322 13.46 -1.87 8.56
C ALA A 322 13.04 -0.71 9.48
N TYR A 323 13.63 -0.59 10.67
CA TYR A 323 13.31 0.49 11.61
C TYR A 323 13.62 1.89 11.04
N ARG A 324 14.69 2.01 10.26
CA ARG A 324 15.03 3.26 9.56
C ARG A 324 13.99 3.60 8.49
N GLU A 325 13.57 2.61 7.70
CA GLU A 325 12.49 2.80 6.71
C GLU A 325 11.16 3.18 7.38
N TRP A 326 10.82 2.53 8.49
CA TRP A 326 9.64 2.84 9.28
C TRP A 326 9.66 4.28 9.79
N VAL A 327 10.81 4.76 10.28
CA VAL A 327 10.98 6.15 10.71
C VAL A 327 10.78 7.13 9.55
N LEU A 328 11.39 6.86 8.39
CA LEU A 328 11.27 7.75 7.22
C LEU A 328 9.84 7.83 6.71
N LEU A 329 9.20 6.68 6.47
CA LEU A 329 7.83 6.63 5.97
C LEU A 329 6.82 7.07 7.02
N GLY A 330 7.03 6.67 8.27
CA GLY A 330 6.14 6.98 9.39
C GLY A 330 6.07 8.47 9.66
N TYR A 331 7.21 9.17 9.84
CA TYR A 331 7.17 10.63 10.06
C TYR A 331 6.76 11.42 8.81
N LEU A 332 6.91 10.86 7.60
CA LEU A 332 6.40 11.49 6.37
C LEU A 332 4.86 11.58 6.37
N VAL A 333 4.18 10.50 6.80
CA VAL A 333 2.71 10.40 6.75
C VAL A 333 2.04 10.65 8.10
N CYS A 334 2.80 10.69 9.20
CA CYS A 334 2.35 11.02 10.55
C CYS A 334 3.22 12.16 11.12
N PRO A 335 3.18 13.37 10.52
CA PRO A 335 4.11 14.44 10.86
C PRO A 335 3.94 14.98 12.28
N ASP A 336 2.73 14.92 12.84
CA ASP A 336 2.44 15.39 14.21
C ASP A 336 3.21 14.58 15.27
N GLU A 337 3.61 13.34 14.97
CA GLU A 337 4.41 12.52 15.87
C GLU A 337 5.86 13.02 16.01
N LEU A 338 6.31 13.95 15.16
CA LEU A 338 7.58 14.66 15.34
C LEU A 338 7.56 15.59 16.56
N LEU A 339 6.39 15.94 17.08
CA LEU A 339 6.28 16.78 18.28
C LEU A 339 6.62 16.03 19.57
N ARG A 340 6.80 14.70 19.53
CA ARG A 340 7.23 13.93 20.69
C ARG A 340 8.71 14.16 21.02
N VAL A 341 9.05 13.97 22.29
CA VAL A 341 10.32 14.41 22.89
C VAL A 341 11.55 13.90 22.14
N THR A 342 11.54 12.64 21.70
CA THR A 342 12.71 12.01 21.05
C THR A 342 12.60 11.88 19.54
N SER A 343 11.42 12.16 18.98
CA SER A 343 11.13 11.90 17.56
C SER A 343 12.01 12.69 16.60
N ILE A 344 12.30 13.96 16.91
CA ILE A 344 13.18 14.79 16.09
C ILE A 344 14.60 14.21 16.06
N ASP A 345 15.13 13.80 17.21
CA ASP A 345 16.47 13.22 17.30
C ASP A 345 16.57 11.91 16.51
N ILE A 346 15.54 11.06 16.62
CA ILE A 346 15.44 9.81 15.85
C ILE A 346 15.42 10.13 14.34
N ALA A 347 14.52 11.01 13.90
CA ALA A 347 14.40 11.40 12.50
C ALA A 347 15.70 11.99 11.96
N MET A 348 16.36 12.87 12.72
CA MET A 348 17.62 13.51 12.32
C MET A 348 18.75 12.50 12.13
N VAL A 349 18.83 11.45 12.96
CA VAL A 349 19.81 10.39 12.77
C VAL A 349 19.59 9.68 11.43
N VAL A 350 18.35 9.34 11.12
CA VAL A 350 18.03 8.61 9.88
C VAL A 350 18.18 9.50 8.64
N LEU A 351 17.76 10.77 8.70
CA LEU A 351 17.87 11.72 7.60
C LEU A 351 19.32 12.10 7.25
N LYS A 352 20.24 12.09 8.22
CA LYS A 352 21.67 12.33 7.97
C LYS A 352 22.33 11.24 7.14
N GLU A 353 21.80 10.02 7.21
CA GLU A 353 22.37 8.85 6.53
C GLU A 353 21.67 8.53 5.20
N ASN A 354 20.47 9.06 4.97
CA ASN A 354 19.67 8.77 3.78
C ASN A 354 19.40 10.04 2.96
N LEU A 355 19.93 10.08 1.74
CA LEU A 355 19.66 11.15 0.78
C LEU A 355 18.40 10.89 -0.06
N ILE A 356 17.96 9.63 -0.12
CA ILE A 356 16.91 9.14 -1.02
C ILE A 356 16.13 8.05 -0.28
N ILE A 357 14.79 8.08 -0.35
CA ILE A 357 13.92 6.99 0.13
C ILE A 357 13.60 6.10 -1.06
N THR A 358 13.89 4.81 -0.98
CA THR A 358 13.47 3.88 -2.04
C THR A 358 11.99 3.52 -1.84
N VAL A 359 11.14 3.89 -2.80
CA VAL A 359 9.72 3.54 -2.78
C VAL A 359 9.53 2.10 -3.27
N PHE A 360 10.17 1.73 -4.38
CA PHE A 360 10.17 0.36 -4.89
C PHE A 360 11.31 0.11 -5.89
N ARG A 361 12.18 -0.88 -5.62
CA ARG A 361 13.34 -1.23 -6.46
C ARG A 361 14.29 -0.05 -6.68
N ASP A 362 14.43 0.44 -7.91
CA ASP A 362 15.23 1.62 -8.28
C ASP A 362 14.45 2.93 -8.23
N GLU A 363 13.14 2.87 -7.95
CA GLU A 363 12.30 4.06 -7.86
C GLU A 363 12.35 4.65 -6.46
N SER A 364 12.65 5.95 -6.42
CA SER A 364 12.82 6.74 -5.22
C SER A 364 11.90 7.95 -5.12
#